data_AF-A0A939JN72-F1
#
_entry.id   AF-A0A939JN72-F1
#
_cell.length_a   1.000
_cell.length_b   1.000
_cell.length_c   1.000
_cell.angle_alpha   90.00
_cell.angle_beta   90.00
_cell.angle_gamma   90.00
#
_symmetry.space_group_name_H-M   'P 1'
#
loop_
_entity.id
_entity.type
_entity.pdbx_description
1 polymer ?
#
loop_
_entity_poly.entity_id
_entity_poly.type
_entity_poly.pdbx_seq_one_letter_code
_entity_poly.pdbx_strand_id
1 'polypeptide(L)'
;MKRTGRQRAVLALAALALAGSTAATTAATASAAPSATTAVTSTTAAPPRAFDLSLPAGSSLYRGGYMKAGNTRIELQNDGNLVLYCGNAGMWQASNAWPNGYRATMQDDGNFVVYDSNSRALWASGTDGNPGAYLQVQNDGNLVIYRPGGQPIWSTNTGGRCS
;
A
#
# COMPACT_ATOMS: atom_id res chain seq x y z
N MET A 1 -9.77 43.01 -32.34
CA MET A 1 -8.89 41.86 -32.04
C MET A 1 -9.73 40.67 -31.57
N LYS A 2 -10.06 39.72 -32.45
CA LYS A 2 -10.58 38.39 -32.07
C LYS A 2 -10.05 37.38 -33.10
N ARG A 3 -9.08 36.55 -32.71
CA ARG A 3 -8.54 35.47 -33.55
C ARG A 3 -9.27 34.16 -33.22
N THR A 4 -10.04 33.74 -34.20
CA THR A 4 -10.26 32.38 -34.72
C THR A 4 -9.62 31.18 -33.99
N GLY A 5 -10.44 30.15 -33.75
CA GLY A 5 -10.02 28.77 -33.52
C GLY A 5 -11.07 27.79 -34.06
N ARG A 6 -10.88 27.32 -35.29
CA ARG A 6 -11.62 26.22 -35.92
C ARG A 6 -10.99 24.90 -35.47
N GLN A 7 -11.75 23.93 -34.99
CA GLN A 7 -11.45 22.52 -35.25
C GLN A 7 -12.73 21.77 -35.64
N ARG A 8 -12.58 21.02 -36.72
CA ARG A 8 -13.59 20.25 -37.45
C ARG A 8 -13.70 18.85 -36.85
N ALA A 9 -14.90 18.32 -36.95
CA ALA A 9 -15.33 16.96 -36.61
C ALA A 9 -14.49 15.86 -37.27
N VAL A 10 -14.43 14.69 -36.63
CA VAL A 10 -14.49 13.38 -37.31
C VAL A 10 -15.25 12.38 -36.41
N LEU A 11 -16.44 11.99 -36.87
CA LEU A 11 -17.10 10.72 -36.55
C LEU A 11 -16.27 9.58 -37.17
N ALA A 12 -16.05 8.48 -36.46
CA ALA A 12 -15.68 7.22 -37.09
C ALA A 12 -16.55 6.09 -36.54
N LEU A 13 -17.17 5.40 -37.50
CA LEU A 13 -18.11 4.30 -37.34
C LEU A 13 -17.45 3.03 -36.78
N ALA A 14 -18.32 2.20 -36.20
CA ALA A 14 -18.11 0.80 -35.87
C ALA A 14 -17.63 -0.05 -37.05
N ALA A 15 -16.75 -1.01 -36.76
CA ALA A 15 -16.58 -2.21 -37.56
C ALA A 15 -16.48 -3.41 -36.61
N LEU A 16 -17.59 -4.15 -36.53
CA LEU A 16 -17.66 -5.48 -35.95
C LEU A 16 -17.04 -6.46 -36.97
N ALA A 17 -15.90 -7.04 -36.64
CA ALA A 17 -15.32 -8.13 -37.43
C ALA A 17 -15.39 -9.43 -36.60
N LEU A 18 -16.29 -10.33 -37.00
CA LEU A 18 -16.25 -11.74 -36.62
C LEU A 18 -15.14 -12.42 -37.42
N ALA A 19 -14.11 -12.90 -36.73
CA ALA A 19 -13.19 -13.89 -37.27
C ALA A 19 -13.19 -15.09 -36.33
N GLY A 20 -13.77 -16.19 -36.81
CA GLY A 20 -13.69 -17.49 -36.16
C GLY A 20 -12.30 -18.08 -36.27
N SER A 21 -11.93 -18.89 -35.28
CA SER A 21 -10.89 -19.91 -35.39
C SER A 21 -11.14 -20.95 -34.31
N THR A 22 -11.56 -22.14 -34.74
CA THR A 22 -11.79 -23.31 -33.88
C THR A 22 -10.45 -23.91 -33.48
N ALA A 23 -10.00 -23.70 -32.25
CA ALA A 23 -8.90 -24.44 -31.66
C ALA A 23 -9.47 -25.61 -30.84
N ALA A 24 -9.47 -26.81 -31.42
CA ALA A 24 -9.73 -28.05 -30.70
C ALA A 24 -8.52 -28.35 -29.80
N THR A 25 -8.67 -28.12 -28.49
CA THR A 25 -7.70 -28.58 -27.49
C THR A 25 -8.23 -29.86 -26.86
N THR A 26 -7.42 -30.91 -26.95
CA THR A 26 -7.68 -32.24 -26.42
C THR A 26 -7.76 -32.24 -24.89
N ALA A 27 -8.65 -33.10 -24.39
CA ALA A 27 -9.05 -33.21 -23.00
C ALA A 27 -7.88 -33.52 -22.04
N ALA A 28 -7.74 -32.71 -20.99
CA ALA A 28 -6.96 -33.05 -19.81
C ALA A 28 -7.81 -33.91 -18.87
N THR A 29 -7.35 -35.14 -18.60
CA THR A 29 -7.93 -36.04 -17.60
C THR A 29 -7.64 -35.51 -16.20
N ALA A 30 -8.68 -35.05 -15.50
CA ALA A 30 -8.61 -34.72 -14.08
C ALA A 30 -8.55 -36.02 -13.26
N SER A 31 -7.40 -36.30 -12.66
CA SER A 31 -7.25 -37.36 -11.65
C SER A 31 -7.62 -36.79 -10.28
N ALA A 32 -8.71 -37.30 -9.71
CA ALA A 32 -9.18 -36.97 -8.37
C ALA A 32 -8.22 -37.53 -7.31
N ALA A 33 -7.77 -36.67 -6.40
CA ALA A 33 -7.10 -37.06 -5.16
C ALA A 33 -8.08 -36.90 -3.98
N PRO A 34 -8.04 -37.79 -2.96
CA PRO A 34 -9.04 -37.85 -1.92
C PRO A 34 -8.92 -36.73 -0.89
N SER A 35 -10.07 -36.25 -0.43
CA SER A 35 -10.20 -35.39 0.75
C SER A 35 -9.78 -36.13 2.01
N ALA A 36 -8.77 -35.61 2.71
CA ALA A 36 -8.51 -35.92 4.11
C ALA A 36 -8.33 -34.62 4.89
N THR A 37 -9.34 -34.37 5.70
CA THR A 37 -9.50 -33.38 6.77
C THR A 37 -8.23 -33.14 7.60
N THR A 38 -7.86 -31.86 7.72
CA THR A 38 -7.37 -31.28 8.98
C THR A 38 -7.84 -29.84 9.04
N ALA A 39 -8.99 -29.65 9.69
CA ALA A 39 -9.46 -28.33 10.08
C ALA A 39 -8.51 -27.80 11.16
N VAL A 40 -7.60 -26.89 10.79
CA VAL A 40 -6.88 -26.11 11.79
C VAL A 40 -7.83 -25.05 12.31
N THR A 41 -8.09 -25.15 13.59
CA THR A 41 -8.92 -24.27 14.41
C THR A 41 -8.45 -22.81 14.25
N SER A 42 -9.24 -21.99 13.56
CA SER A 42 -9.08 -20.53 13.58
C SER A 42 -9.55 -20.00 14.93
N THR A 43 -8.66 -20.04 15.92
CA THR A 43 -8.92 -19.47 17.24
C THR A 43 -8.91 -17.94 17.16
N THR A 44 -10.06 -17.37 17.54
CA THR A 44 -10.30 -15.98 17.90
C THR A 44 -9.28 -15.45 18.91
N ALA A 45 -8.41 -14.56 18.44
CA ALA A 45 -8.05 -13.26 19.04
C ALA A 45 -7.02 -12.64 18.09
N ALA A 46 -7.34 -11.51 17.44
CA ALA A 46 -6.33 -10.82 16.63
C ALA A 46 -5.24 -10.28 17.56
N PRO A 47 -3.99 -10.78 17.51
CA PRO A 47 -2.88 -10.11 18.17
C PRO A 47 -2.68 -8.73 17.49
N PRO A 48 -2.06 -7.74 18.17
CA PRO A 48 -1.66 -6.51 17.50
C PRO A 48 -0.85 -6.89 16.26
N ARG A 49 -1.31 -6.47 15.07
CA ARG A 49 -0.66 -6.74 13.77
C ARG A 49 0.62 -5.92 13.67
N ALA A 50 1.61 -6.24 14.48
CA ALA A 50 2.96 -5.76 14.31
C ALA A 50 3.55 -6.42 13.05
N PHE A 51 3.99 -5.62 12.09
CA PHE A 51 5.00 -6.08 11.14
C PHE A 51 6.36 -5.79 11.76
N ASP A 52 7.27 -6.77 11.71
CA ASP A 52 8.55 -6.68 12.43
C ASP A 52 9.32 -5.42 12.04
N LEU A 53 9.40 -5.07 10.75
CA LEU A 53 10.08 -3.84 10.31
C LEU A 53 9.54 -3.26 8.99
N SER A 54 8.80 -4.04 8.20
CA SER A 54 8.50 -3.72 6.81
C SER A 54 7.02 -3.95 6.46
N LEU A 55 6.44 -3.02 5.70
CA LEU A 55 5.12 -3.12 5.09
C LEU A 55 5.30 -3.33 3.58
N PRO A 56 5.09 -4.55 3.06
CA PRO A 56 5.20 -4.81 1.63
C PRO A 56 4.03 -4.18 0.87
N ALA A 57 4.20 -4.03 -0.44
CA ALA A 57 3.12 -3.64 -1.36
C ALA A 57 1.84 -4.48 -1.15
N GLY A 58 0.68 -3.82 -1.27
CA GLY A 58 -0.65 -4.37 -1.02
C GLY A 58 -1.04 -4.45 0.46
N SER A 59 -0.09 -4.26 1.38
CA SER A 59 -0.37 -4.38 2.82
C SER A 59 -0.80 -3.06 3.46
N SER A 60 -1.55 -3.18 4.55
CA SER A 60 -2.10 -2.02 5.28
C SER A 60 -1.87 -2.13 6.78
N LEU A 61 -1.56 -0.97 7.37
CA LEU A 61 -1.70 -0.70 8.79
C LEU A 61 -3.07 -0.09 9.04
N TYR A 62 -3.81 -0.59 10.01
CA TYR A 62 -5.10 -0.02 10.41
C TYR A 62 -4.95 0.79 11.69
N ARG A 63 -5.94 1.64 11.96
CA ARG A 63 -6.05 2.42 13.19
C ARG A 63 -5.82 1.54 14.43
N GLY A 64 -4.98 2.00 15.36
CA GLY A 64 -4.47 1.27 16.52
C GLY A 64 -3.29 0.32 16.23
N GLY A 65 -2.93 0.13 14.96
CA GLY A 65 -1.82 -0.71 14.53
C GLY A 65 -0.50 0.06 14.47
N TYR A 66 0.61 -0.66 14.64
CA TYR A 66 1.96 -0.12 14.51
C TYR A 66 2.94 -1.12 13.89
N MET A 67 4.09 -0.63 13.42
CA MET A 67 5.29 -1.42 13.10
C MET A 67 6.48 -0.84 13.88
N LYS A 68 7.46 -1.66 14.28
CA LYS A 68 8.48 -1.22 15.24
C LYS A 68 9.85 -1.83 15.00
N ALA A 69 10.87 -0.98 14.88
CA ALA A 69 12.28 -1.32 14.81
C ALA A 69 13.02 -0.85 16.06
N GLY A 70 13.36 -1.76 16.98
CA GLY A 70 13.98 -1.41 18.26
C GLY A 70 13.20 -0.33 19.00
N ASN A 71 13.73 0.89 19.13
CA ASN A 71 12.99 1.98 19.81
C ASN A 71 12.15 2.86 18.86
N THR A 72 12.26 2.64 17.55
CA THR A 72 11.54 3.40 16.52
C THR A 72 10.22 2.71 16.16
N ARG A 73 9.11 3.45 16.10
CA ARG A 73 7.78 2.88 15.83
C ARG A 73 6.93 3.81 14.96
N ILE A 74 6.38 3.31 13.87
CA ILE A 74 5.31 4.00 13.13
C ILE A 74 3.96 3.46 13.62
N GLU A 75 3.05 4.34 14.01
CA GLU A 75 1.73 3.98 14.51
C GLU A 75 0.65 4.82 13.83
N LEU A 76 -0.38 4.15 13.30
CA LEU A 76 -1.62 4.82 12.98
C LEU A 76 -2.48 4.81 14.24
N GLN A 77 -2.44 5.91 14.98
CA GLN A 77 -3.05 6.03 16.31
C GLN A 77 -4.57 5.95 16.26
N ASN A 78 -5.19 5.65 17.39
CA ASN A 78 -6.64 5.58 17.52
C ASN A 78 -7.36 6.91 17.25
N ASP A 79 -6.68 8.04 17.38
CA ASP A 79 -7.20 9.36 17.04
C ASP A 79 -7.15 9.68 15.54
N GLY A 80 -6.57 8.78 14.73
CA GLY A 80 -6.44 8.92 13.28
C GLY A 80 -5.17 9.62 12.81
N ASN A 81 -4.22 9.92 13.69
CA ASN A 81 -2.91 10.43 13.30
C ASN A 81 -1.96 9.29 12.93
N LEU A 82 -1.14 9.45 11.89
CA LEU A 82 -0.03 8.52 11.58
C LEU A 82 1.28 9.17 12.02
N VAL A 83 1.93 8.59 13.03
CA VAL A 83 3.10 9.20 13.68
C VAL A 83 4.24 8.21 13.81
N LEU A 84 5.43 8.65 13.41
CA LEU A 84 6.69 7.98 13.68
C LEU A 84 7.22 8.45 15.03
N TYR A 85 7.55 7.50 15.90
CA TYR A 85 8.03 7.72 17.25
C TYR A 85 9.44 7.19 17.43
N CYS A 86 10.20 7.84 18.31
CA CYS A 86 11.35 7.26 18.99
C CYS A 86 11.02 7.17 20.49
N GLY A 87 10.86 5.96 21.03
CA GLY A 87 10.26 5.77 22.35
C GLY A 87 8.87 6.43 22.40
N ASN A 88 8.72 7.46 23.24
CA ASN A 88 7.49 8.25 23.37
C ASN A 88 7.55 9.61 22.64
N ALA A 89 8.68 9.96 22.02
CA ALA A 89 8.85 11.22 21.31
C ALA A 89 8.35 11.10 19.87
N GLY A 90 7.39 11.95 19.47
CA GLY A 90 6.93 12.04 18.09
C GLY A 90 7.98 12.72 17.20
N MET A 91 8.51 11.98 16.22
CA MET A 91 9.60 12.43 15.34
C MET A 91 9.07 13.00 14.03
N TRP A 92 8.00 12.42 13.51
CA TRP A 92 7.36 12.82 12.26
C TRP A 92 5.89 12.42 12.26
N GLN A 93 5.05 13.13 11.50
CA GLN A 93 3.65 12.75 11.29
C GLN A 93 3.21 13.00 9.85
N ALA A 94 2.26 12.21 9.36
CA ALA A 94 1.62 12.45 8.08
C ALA A 94 0.69 13.67 8.18
N SER A 95 1.03 14.74 7.47
CA SER A 95 0.21 15.95 7.46
C SER A 95 -1.19 15.65 6.93
N ASN A 96 -2.22 16.20 7.56
CA ASN A 96 -3.64 16.04 7.20
C ASN A 96 -4.25 14.63 7.43
N ALA A 97 -3.51 13.69 8.03
CA ALA A 97 -4.08 12.39 8.42
C ALA A 97 -5.08 12.54 9.59
N TRP A 98 -4.68 13.26 10.64
CA TRP A 98 -5.53 13.51 11.79
C TRP A 98 -6.73 14.42 11.43
N PRO A 99 -7.93 14.17 11.99
CA PRO A 99 -8.32 13.07 12.87
C PRO A 99 -8.88 11.84 12.13
N ASN A 100 -8.83 11.85 10.80
CA ASN A 100 -9.65 10.99 9.97
C ASN A 100 -8.94 9.72 9.50
N GLY A 101 -7.62 9.57 9.72
CA GLY A 101 -6.85 8.41 9.27
C GLY A 101 -7.42 7.09 9.77
N TYR A 102 -7.72 6.17 8.88
CA TYR A 102 -8.34 4.88 9.19
C TYR A 102 -7.45 3.70 8.80
N ARG A 103 -6.77 3.80 7.65
CA ARG A 103 -5.71 2.87 7.25
C ARG A 103 -4.58 3.62 6.57
N ALA A 104 -3.37 3.08 6.66
CA ALA A 104 -2.22 3.48 5.88
C ALA A 104 -1.75 2.27 5.05
N THR A 105 -1.73 2.41 3.73
CA THR A 105 -1.52 1.32 2.79
C THR A 105 -0.27 1.58 1.98
N MET A 106 0.63 0.59 1.92
CA MET A 106 1.67 0.56 0.88
C MET A 106 1.03 -0.03 -0.36
N GLN A 107 0.64 0.82 -1.31
CA GLN A 107 -0.12 0.40 -2.50
C GLN A 107 0.77 -0.40 -3.47
N ASP A 108 0.14 -1.19 -4.34
CA ASP A 108 0.84 -2.01 -5.34
C ASP A 108 1.62 -1.19 -6.38
N ASP A 109 1.21 0.06 -6.61
CA ASP A 109 1.88 1.01 -7.50
C ASP A 109 3.12 1.67 -6.85
N GLY A 110 3.40 1.39 -5.58
CA GLY A 110 4.53 1.92 -4.85
C GLY A 110 4.26 3.22 -4.08
N ASN A 111 3.00 3.67 -3.99
CA ASN A 111 2.64 4.82 -3.19
C ASN A 111 2.24 4.41 -1.76
N PHE A 112 2.76 5.10 -0.74
CA PHE A 112 2.31 4.91 0.63
C PHE A 112 1.27 5.97 0.98
N VAL A 113 0.03 5.54 1.24
CA VAL A 113 -1.12 6.45 1.33
C VAL A 113 -1.92 6.21 2.60
N VAL A 114 -2.25 7.30 3.29
CA VAL A 114 -3.20 7.30 4.41
C VAL A 114 -4.59 7.63 3.89
N TYR A 115 -5.56 6.80 4.25
CA TYR A 115 -6.96 6.92 3.86
C TYR A 115 -7.86 7.14 5.07
N ASP A 116 -8.95 7.88 4.86
CA ASP A 116 -10.09 7.85 5.79
C ASP A 116 -10.93 6.56 5.62
N SER A 117 -11.97 6.42 6.44
CA SER A 117 -12.87 5.26 6.43
C SER A 117 -13.68 5.13 5.14
N ASN A 118 -13.84 6.21 4.38
CA ASN A 118 -14.54 6.24 3.09
C ASN A 118 -13.57 6.02 1.92
N SER A 119 -12.31 5.64 2.19
CA SER A 119 -11.25 5.46 1.20
C SER A 119 -10.85 6.72 0.44
N ARG A 120 -11.08 7.90 1.00
CA ARG A 120 -10.49 9.15 0.48
C ARG A 120 -9.07 9.30 1.00
N ALA A 121 -8.14 9.59 0.09
CA ALA A 121 -6.75 9.84 0.45
C ALA A 121 -6.64 11.14 1.27
N LEU A 122 -5.93 11.05 2.39
CA LEU A 122 -5.65 12.18 3.30
C LEU A 122 -4.21 12.68 3.14
N TRP A 123 -3.29 11.74 2.92
CA TRP A 123 -1.88 12.00 2.73
C TRP A 123 -1.27 10.90 1.85
N ALA A 124 -0.26 11.23 1.04
CA ALA A 124 0.47 10.28 0.22
C ALA A 124 1.97 10.64 0.19
N SER A 125 2.84 9.63 0.05
CA SER A 125 4.27 9.83 -0.12
C SER A 125 4.64 10.41 -1.49
N GLY A 126 3.77 10.26 -2.50
CA GLY A 126 4.02 10.69 -3.87
C GLY A 126 5.06 9.80 -4.58
N THR A 127 5.07 8.51 -4.23
CA THR A 127 6.02 7.52 -4.76
C THR A 127 5.37 6.53 -5.72
N ASP A 128 4.22 6.88 -6.29
CA ASP A 128 3.59 6.09 -7.35
C ASP A 128 4.51 5.85 -8.55
N GLY A 129 4.24 4.79 -9.32
CA GLY A 129 5.08 4.35 -10.43
C GLY A 129 6.31 3.52 -10.01
N ASN A 130 6.33 3.04 -8.76
CA ASN A 130 7.40 2.20 -8.21
C ASN A 130 6.82 0.85 -7.73
N PRO A 131 6.28 0.01 -8.65
CA PRO A 131 5.58 -1.21 -8.25
C PRO A 131 6.47 -2.16 -7.45
N GLY A 132 5.87 -2.80 -6.44
CA GLY A 132 6.58 -3.67 -5.51
C GLY A 132 7.47 -2.93 -4.50
N ALA A 133 7.41 -1.60 -4.43
CA ALA A 133 8.06 -0.86 -3.36
C ALA A 133 7.48 -1.25 -1.99
N TYR A 134 8.29 -1.09 -0.94
CA TYR A 134 7.92 -1.42 0.43
C TYR A 134 8.34 -0.30 1.38
N LEU A 135 7.58 -0.14 2.46
CA LEU A 135 7.87 0.79 3.54
C LEU A 135 8.66 0.06 4.64
N GLN A 136 9.70 0.67 5.19
CA GLN A 136 10.51 0.09 6.25
C GLN A 136 10.72 1.08 7.39
N VAL A 137 10.46 0.63 8.62
CA VAL A 137 10.86 1.29 9.86
C VAL A 137 12.31 0.90 10.17
N GLN A 138 13.15 1.88 10.46
CA GLN A 138 14.56 1.67 10.76
C GLN A 138 14.84 1.99 12.22
N ASN A 139 15.77 1.27 12.83
CA ASN A 139 16.07 1.43 14.25
C ASN A 139 16.66 2.81 14.57
N ASP A 140 17.25 3.47 13.58
CA ASP A 140 17.89 4.79 13.69
C ASP A 140 16.89 5.96 13.78
N GLY A 141 15.59 5.69 13.80
CA GLY A 141 14.54 6.70 13.86
C GLY A 141 13.91 6.99 12.51
N ASN A 142 14.34 6.37 11.42
CA ASN A 142 13.82 6.68 10.10
C ASN A 142 12.65 5.78 9.67
N LEU A 143 11.87 6.30 8.75
CA LEU A 143 10.87 5.56 7.96
C LEU A 143 11.16 5.83 6.50
N VAL A 144 11.37 4.75 5.73
CA VAL A 144 11.92 4.81 4.37
C VAL A 144 11.08 3.96 3.43
N ILE A 145 10.82 4.44 2.21
CA ILE A 145 10.26 3.63 1.14
C ILE A 145 11.39 3.21 0.21
N TYR A 146 11.43 1.93 -0.09
CA TYR A 146 12.42 1.30 -0.96
C TYR A 146 11.76 0.70 -2.19
N ARG A 147 12.44 0.81 -3.34
CA ARG A 147 12.18 -0.05 -4.49
C ARG A 147 12.57 -1.50 -4.19
N PRO A 148 12.06 -2.46 -4.97
CA PRO A 148 12.67 -3.78 -5.06
C PRO A 148 14.19 -3.67 -5.28
N GLY A 149 14.98 -4.45 -4.55
CA GLY A 149 16.45 -4.35 -4.58
C GLY A 149 17.06 -3.32 -3.63
N GLY A 150 16.26 -2.59 -2.84
CA GLY A 150 16.76 -1.81 -1.70
C GLY A 150 17.22 -0.39 -2.03
N GLN A 151 16.85 0.17 -3.18
CA GLN A 151 17.09 1.59 -3.48
C GLN A 151 16.06 2.47 -2.74
N PRO A 152 16.49 3.39 -1.85
CA PRO A 152 15.56 4.30 -1.17
C PRO A 152 15.03 5.34 -2.15
N ILE A 153 13.72 5.60 -2.09
CA ILE A 153 13.04 6.59 -2.95
C ILE A 153 12.30 7.68 -2.18
N TRP A 154 12.07 7.47 -0.89
CA TRP A 154 11.50 8.48 0.00
C TRP A 154 11.90 8.18 1.44
N SER A 155 12.02 9.22 2.28
CA SER A 155 12.14 9.04 3.72
C SER A 155 11.54 10.21 4.49
N THR A 156 11.27 9.99 5.77
CA THR A 156 10.90 11.07 6.71
C THR A 156 12.05 12.03 7.04
N ASN A 157 13.29 11.71 6.64
CA ASN A 157 14.51 12.45 6.98
C ASN A 157 14.72 12.61 8.49
N THR A 158 14.44 11.55 9.25
CA THR A 158 14.60 11.51 10.72
C THR A 158 15.63 10.49 11.20
N GLY A 159 16.41 9.89 10.29
CA GLY A 159 17.48 8.93 10.64
C GLY A 159 18.57 9.54 11.53
N GLY A 160 19.13 8.71 12.40
CA GLY A 160 20.09 9.09 13.44
C GLY A 160 19.48 9.83 14.64
N ARG A 161 18.16 10.02 14.66
CA ARG A 161 17.47 10.73 15.74
C ARG A 161 16.82 9.78 16.75
N CYS A 162 16.98 8.47 16.56
CA CYS A 162 16.66 7.45 17.55
C CYS A 162 17.87 6.53 17.77
N SER A 163 18.24 6.34 19.03
CA SER A 163 19.37 5.51 19.48
C SER A 163 18.94 4.57 20.60
#